data_AF-A0A351TG89-F1
#
_entry.id   AF-A0A351TG89-F1
#
_cell.length_a   1.000
_cell.length_b   1.000
_cell.length_c   1.000
_cell.angle_alpha   90.00
_cell.angle_beta   90.00
_cell.angle_gamma   90.00
#
_symmetry.space_group_name_H-M   'P 1'
#
loop_
_entity.id
_entity.type
_entity.pdbx_description
1 polymer ?
#
loop_
_entity_poly.entity_id
_entity_poly.type
_entity_poly.pdbx_seq_one_letter_code
_entity_poly.pdbx_strand_id
1 'polypeptide(L)' 'MNDNQQITYMQARLIRLASREWNIPVKKVVSMFAEFDVLKFIRECFGIFHIEGDYAVLDDIMSYLHNRGVEIDAGIR' A
#
# COMPACT_ATOMS: atom_id res chain seq x y z
N MET A 1 -13.30 -17.31 1.27
CA MET A 1 -13.21 -15.88 1.66
C MET A 1 -13.80 -15.06 0.55
N ASN A 2 -14.64 -14.07 0.86
CA ASN A 2 -15.14 -13.15 -0.16
C ASN A 2 -14.10 -12.07 -0.49
N ASP A 3 -14.24 -11.40 -1.63
CA ASP A 3 -13.27 -10.40 -2.11
C ASP A 3 -13.08 -9.27 -1.10
N ASN A 4 -14.14 -8.85 -0.40
CA ASN A 4 -14.05 -7.81 0.62
C ASN A 4 -13.14 -8.20 1.80
N GLN A 5 -13.18 -9.46 2.23
CA GLN A 5 -12.25 -9.98 3.24
C GLN A 5 -10.82 -10.02 2.72
N GLN A 6 -10.62 -10.49 1.49
CA GLN A 6 -9.29 -10.55 0.87
C GLN A 6 -8.66 -9.17 0.69
N ILE A 7 -9.44 -8.19 0.22
CA ILE A 7 -9.04 -6.78 0.10
C ILE A 7 -8.64 -6.25 1.48
N THR A 8 -9.45 -6.48 2.51
CA THR A 8 -9.16 -5.99 3.87
C THR A 8 -7.85 -6.59 4.41
N TYR A 9 -7.62 -7.88 4.19
CA TYR A 9 -6.36 -8.51 4.60
C TYR A 9 -5.17 -7.99 3.82
N MET A 10 -5.29 -7.81 2.50
CA MET A 10 -4.25 -7.25 1.66
C MET A 10 -3.89 -5.83 2.10
N GLN A 11 -4.88 -4.96 2.30
CA GLN A 11 -4.68 -3.61 2.83
C GLN A 11 -3.93 -3.64 4.17
N ALA A 12 -4.32 -4.55 5.08
CA ALA A 12 -3.64 -4.70 6.37
C ALA A 12 -2.17 -5.13 6.20
N ARG A 13 -1.88 -6.11 5.33
CA ARG A 13 -0.52 -6.57 5.04
C ARG A 13 0.34 -5.46 4.43
N LEU A 14 -0.19 -4.75 3.43
CA LEU A 14 0.51 -3.66 2.74
C LEU A 14 0.83 -2.49 3.68
N ILE A 15 -0.07 -2.14 4.60
CA ILE A 15 0.22 -1.13 5.64
C ILE A 15 1.41 -1.55 6.51
N ARG A 16 1.48 -2.83 6.91
CA ARG A 16 2.58 -3.33 7.77
C ARG A 16 3.87 -3.42 6.99
N LEU A 17 3.80 -3.87 5.74
CA LEU A 17 4.93 -3.92 4.83
C LEU A 17 5.50 -2.51 4.59
N ALA A 18 4.67 -1.56 4.17
CA ALA A 18 5.03 -0.15 4.01
C ALA A 18 5.70 0.44 5.26
N SER A 19 5.16 0.18 6.44
CA SER A 19 5.76 0.65 7.70
C SER A 19 7.18 0.12 7.91
N ARG A 20 7.43 -1.14 7.56
CA ARG A 20 8.74 -1.78 7.67
C ARG A 20 9.71 -1.27 6.60
N GLU A 21 9.32 -1.27 5.33
CA GLU A 21 10.20 -0.92 4.20
C GLU A 21 10.53 0.58 4.18
N TRP A 22 9.60 1.43 4.60
CA TRP A 22 9.80 2.89 4.61
C TRP A 22 10.26 3.42 5.97
N ASN A 23 10.47 2.53 6.95
CA ASN A 23 10.89 2.88 8.31
C ASN A 23 10.05 4.02 8.95
N ILE A 24 8.74 4.03 8.69
CA ILE A 24 7.80 4.99 9.29
C ILE A 24 6.78 4.26 10.16
N PRO A 25 6.29 4.89 11.26
CA PRO A 25 5.29 4.27 12.12
C PRO A 25 4.02 3.89 11.35
N VAL A 26 3.43 2.74 11.68
CA VAL A 26 2.14 2.27 11.10
C VAL A 26 1.08 3.38 11.10
N LYS A 27 1.01 4.17 12.17
CA LYS A 27 0.07 5.29 12.28
C LYS A 27 0.27 6.32 11.15
N LYS A 28 1.53 6.63 10.81
CA LYS A 28 1.88 7.56 9.72
C LYS A 28 1.53 6.95 8.36
N VAL A 29 1.78 5.65 8.16
CA VAL A 29 1.35 4.93 6.95
C VAL A 29 -0.17 5.01 6.79
N VAL A 30 -0.93 4.72 7.85
CA VAL A 30 -2.40 4.76 7.82
C VAL A 30 -2.90 6.17 7.48
N SER A 31 -2.35 7.20 8.11
CA SER A 31 -2.70 8.59 7.80
C SER A 31 -2.42 8.93 6.33
N MET A 32 -1.25 8.59 5.82
CA MET A 32 -0.88 8.81 4.42
C MET A 32 -1.77 8.02 3.46
N PHE A 33 -2.05 6.75 3.75
CA PHE A 33 -2.90 5.91 2.91
C PHE A 33 -4.34 6.43 2.85
N ALA A 34 -4.83 7.04 3.94
CA ALA A 34 -6.12 7.71 3.98
C ALA A 34 -6.10 9.03 3.22
N GLU A 35 -5.07 9.86 3.40
CA GLU A 35 -4.92 11.16 2.75
C GLU A 35 -4.85 11.05 1.21
N PHE A 36 -4.20 10.01 0.70
CA PHE A 36 -3.99 9.82 -0.74
C PHE A 36 -4.90 8.75 -1.37
N ASP A 37 -5.94 8.29 -0.69
CA ASP A 37 -6.88 7.27 -1.18
C ASP A 37 -6.23 5.92 -1.58
N VAL A 38 -5.10 5.56 -0.97
CA VAL A 38 -4.36 4.31 -1.30
C VAL A 38 -5.22 3.06 -1.04
N LEU A 39 -6.07 3.08 0.00
CA LEU A 39 -6.96 1.96 0.29
C LEU A 39 -8.02 1.76 -0.80
N LYS A 40 -8.49 2.87 -1.39
CA LYS A 40 -9.42 2.83 -2.52
C LYS A 40 -8.71 2.31 -3.77
N PHE A 41 -7.48 2.78 -4.02
CA PHE A 41 -6.64 2.28 -5.11
C PHE A 41 -6.42 0.76 -5.02
N ILE A 42 -6.06 0.22 -3.86
CA ILE A 42 -5.92 -1.23 -3.64
C ILE A 42 -7.23 -1.98 -3.95
N ARG A 43 -8.38 -1.42 -3.60
CA ARG A 43 -9.70 -2.02 -3.89
C ARG A 43 -9.99 -2.03 -5.39
N GLU A 44 -9.73 -0.93 -6.08
CA GLU A 44 -9.97 -0.80 -7.52
C GLU A 44 -9.04 -1.70 -8.35
N CYS A 45 -7.81 -1.92 -7.87
CA CYS A 45 -6.80 -2.76 -8.51
C CYS A 45 -6.78 -4.22 -8.00
N PHE A 46 -7.71 -4.60 -7.11
CA PHE A 46 -7.70 -5.92 -6.46
C PHE A 46 -7.63 -7.09 -7.46
N GLY A 47 -8.29 -6.97 -8.62
CA GLY A 47 -8.29 -7.99 -9.67
C GLY A 47 -6.89 -8.36 -10.19
N ILE A 48 -5.91 -7.46 -10.11
CA ILE A 48 -4.51 -7.74 -10.46
C ILE A 48 -3.68 -7.96 -9.19
N PHE A 49 -3.85 -7.13 -8.17
CA PHE A 49 -3.03 -7.21 -6.96
C PHE A 49 -3.18 -8.54 -6.21
N HIS A 50 -4.31 -9.25 -6.32
CA HIS A 50 -4.50 -10.52 -5.61
C HIS A 50 -3.71 -11.70 -6.18
N ILE A 51 -3.18 -11.58 -7.40
CA ILE A 51 -2.28 -12.57 -8.01
C ILE A 51 -0.80 -12.20 -7.88
N GLU A 52 -0.52 -10.99 -7.39
CA GLU A 52 0.84 -10.46 -7.21
C GLU A 52 1.34 -10.63 -5.77
N GLY A 53 2.66 -10.57 -5.61
CA GLY A 53 3.27 -10.52 -4.29
C GLY A 53 3.15 -9.14 -3.64
N ASP A 54 3.04 -9.09 -2.31
CA ASP A 54 2.85 -7.82 -1.58
C ASP A 54 3.95 -6.77 -1.88
N TYR A 55 5.18 -7.19 -2.23
CA TYR A 55 6.26 -6.28 -2.63
C TYR A 55 6.01 -5.61 -3.99
N ALA A 56 5.48 -6.33 -4.98
CA ALA A 56 5.14 -5.76 -6.27
C ALA A 56 4.01 -4.73 -6.12
N VAL A 57 2.99 -5.07 -5.33
CA VAL A 57 1.89 -4.17 -5.00
C VAL A 57 2.39 -2.94 -4.21
N LEU A 58 3.39 -3.08 -3.34
CA LEU A 58 4.00 -1.94 -2.65
C LEU A 58 4.72 -1.00 -3.61
N ASP A 59 5.44 -1.54 -4.60
CA ASP A 59 6.12 -0.73 -5.63
C ASP A 59 5.08 0.03 -6.49
N ASP A 60 3.92 -0.55 -6.78
CA ASP A 60 2.80 0.14 -7.44
C ASP A 60 2.19 1.24 -6.55
N ILE A 61 2.03 0.99 -5.25
CA ILE A 61 1.58 2.01 -4.28
C ILE A 61 2.59 3.16 -4.21
N MET A 62 3.88 2.87 -4.21
CA MET A 62 4.92 3.89 -4.23
C MET A 62 4.81 4.74 -5.49
N SER A 63 4.65 4.12 -6.67
CA SER A 63 4.44 4.83 -7.93
C SER A 63 3.17 5.69 -7.90
N TYR A 64 2.08 5.17 -7.34
CA TYR A 64 0.82 5.87 -7.17
C TYR A 64 0.95 7.12 -6.27
N LEU A 65 1.75 7.03 -5.20
CA LEU A 65 2.05 8.10 -4.26
C LEU A 65 3.01 9.15 -4.86
N HIS A 66 4.07 8.70 -5.55
CA HIS A 66 5.01 9.58 -6.25
C HIS A 66 4.31 10.44 -7.31
N ASN A 67 3.38 9.87 -8.08
CA ASN A 67 2.56 10.59 -9.05
C ASN A 67 1.63 11.66 -8.41
N ARG A 68 1.53 11.68 -7.08
CA ARG A 68 0.78 12.67 -6.28
C ARG A 68 1.68 13.60 -5.47
N GLY A 69 2.99 13.58 -5.73
CA GLY A 69 3.96 14.47 -5.07
C GLY A 69 4.38 14.03 -3.67
N VAL A 70 4.12 12.78 -3.29
CA VAL A 70 4.62 12.23 -2.02
C VAL A 70 6.03 11.71 -2.24
N GLU A 71 7.00 12.22 -1.51
CA GLU A 71 8.35 11.66 -1.49
C GLU A 71 8.48 10.66 -0.33
N ILE A 72 8.77 9.41 -0.65
CA ILE A 72 9.06 8.36 0.33
C ILE A 72 10.55 8.05 0.28
N ASP A 73 11.26 8.44 1.33
CA ASP A 73 12.65 7.99 1.55
C ASP A 73 12.61 6.53 2.04
N ALA A 74 12.45 5.62 1.08
CA ALA A 74 12.66 4.20 1.33
C ALA A 74 14.17 4.00 1.41
N GLY A 75 14.68 3.85 2.63
CA GLY A 75 16.10 3.59 2.89
C GLY A 75 16.64 2.57 1.89
N ILE A 76 17.61 3.05 1.11
CA ILE A 76 18.19 2.43 -0.09
C ILE A 76 18.22 0.89 0.00
N ARG A 77 17.60 0.21 -0.99
CA ARG A 77 17.66 -1.25 -1.22
C ARG A 77 19.09 -1.73 -1.44
#